data_AF-A0A2N0QJ18-F1
#
_entry.id   AF-A0A2N0QJ18-F1
#
_cell.length_a   1.000
_cell.length_b   1.000
_cell.length_c   1.000
_cell.angle_alpha   90.00
_cell.angle_beta   90.00
_cell.angle_gamma   90.00
#
_symmetry.space_group_name_H-M   'P 1'
#
loop_
_entity.id
_entity.type
_entity.pdbx_description
1 polymer ?
#
loop_
_entity_poly.entity_id
_entity_poly.type
_entity_poly.pdbx_seq_one_letter_code
_entity_poly.pdbx_strand_id
1 'polypeptide(L)'
;MFIPYKYRDIIPKDPIYTDTGDYIRPGSRLWFTYMCNLHRRISSATTSQERHYLLQSEQERERETRDLLQKEQAIKAEAQYYGTSVHTLSRRRRAKGKDVIRHAELNAEMESFELYYNSGVNFNETSKKATRKIRKEQEKRKELTSDDTKELEHRPKKRNTAL
;
A
#
# COMPACT_ATOMS: atom_id res chain seq x y z
N MET A 1 27.29 -21.34 -22.85
CA MET A 1 27.73 -21.46 -21.44
C MET A 1 27.74 -22.92 -21.06
N PHE A 2 28.87 -23.47 -20.59
CA PHE A 2 28.94 -24.87 -20.15
C PHE A 2 28.43 -25.00 -18.72
N ILE A 3 27.43 -25.87 -18.51
CA ILE A 3 26.86 -26.16 -17.19
C ILE A 3 27.03 -27.67 -16.92
N PRO A 4 27.76 -28.05 -15.86
CA PRO A 4 27.90 -29.45 -15.45
C PRO A 4 26.54 -30.12 -15.23
N TYR A 5 26.41 -31.37 -15.68
CA TYR A 5 25.16 -32.14 -15.61
C TYR A 5 24.56 -32.18 -14.19
N LYS A 6 25.41 -32.36 -13.18
CA LYS A 6 25.04 -32.41 -11.75
C LYS A 6 24.34 -31.15 -11.22
N TYR A 7 24.39 -30.04 -11.95
CA TYR A 7 23.72 -28.80 -11.56
C TYR A 7 22.42 -28.55 -12.31
N ARG A 8 22.13 -29.25 -13.42
CA ARG A 8 21.02 -28.92 -14.33
C ARG A 8 19.65 -28.94 -13.67
N ASP A 9 19.44 -29.87 -12.75
CA ASP A 9 18.14 -30.04 -12.07
C ASP A 9 17.96 -29.11 -10.86
N ILE A 10 19.03 -28.44 -10.43
CA ILE A 10 19.05 -27.56 -9.25
C ILE A 10 19.39 -26.11 -9.61
N ILE A 11 19.42 -25.77 -10.91
CA ILE A 11 19.63 -24.39 -11.35
C ILE A 11 18.42 -23.56 -10.89
N PRO A 12 18.63 -22.50 -10.10
CA PRO A 12 17.57 -21.58 -9.76
C PRO A 12 16.94 -20.99 -11.03
N LYS A 13 15.61 -20.95 -11.08
CA LYS A 13 14.87 -20.31 -12.19
C LYS A 13 14.97 -18.78 -12.13
N ASP A 14 15.15 -18.25 -10.92
CA ASP A 14 15.25 -16.83 -10.64
C ASP A 14 16.73 -16.38 -10.57
N PRO A 15 17.03 -15.11 -10.89
CA PRO A 15 18.39 -14.56 -10.77
C PRO A 15 18.89 -14.58 -9.31
N ILE A 16 20.13 -15.00 -9.13
CA ILE A 16 20.78 -15.16 -7.82
C ILE A 16 21.56 -13.88 -7.50
N TYR A 17 21.48 -13.43 -6.25
CA TYR A 17 22.19 -12.23 -5.77
C TYR A 17 23.04 -12.59 -4.55
N THR A 18 24.10 -11.83 -4.30
CA THR A 18 24.88 -11.91 -3.05
C THR A 18 24.16 -11.20 -1.91
N ASP A 19 24.65 -11.39 -0.68
CA ASP A 19 24.17 -10.68 0.52
C ASP A 19 24.33 -9.15 0.40
N THR A 20 25.25 -8.70 -0.46
CA THR A 20 25.47 -7.28 -0.81
C THR A 20 24.48 -6.76 -1.86
N GLY A 21 23.64 -7.63 -2.43
CA GLY A 21 22.67 -7.30 -3.48
C GLY A 21 23.24 -7.34 -4.91
N ASP A 22 24.47 -7.83 -5.10
CA ASP A 22 25.09 -7.91 -6.43
C ASP A 22 24.61 -9.13 -7.19
N TYR A 23 24.29 -8.96 -8.47
CA TYR A 23 23.84 -10.06 -9.33
C TYR A 23 24.98 -11.06 -9.58
N ILE A 24 24.75 -12.32 -9.22
CA ILE A 24 25.67 -13.41 -9.48
C ILE A 24 25.48 -13.89 -10.93
N ARG A 25 26.37 -13.43 -11.81
CA ARG A 25 26.37 -13.83 -13.23
C ARG A 25 26.49 -15.36 -13.38
N PRO A 26 25.57 -16.03 -14.09
CA PRO A 26 25.67 -17.43 -14.41
C PRO A 26 27.02 -17.78 -15.07
N GLY A 27 27.63 -18.89 -14.66
CA GLY A 27 28.94 -19.33 -15.15
C GLY A 27 30.14 -18.59 -14.55
N SER A 28 29.95 -17.60 -13.67
CA SER A 28 31.04 -16.97 -12.92
C SER A 28 31.59 -17.88 -11.80
N ARG A 29 32.77 -17.54 -11.25
CA ARG A 29 33.35 -18.23 -10.09
C ARG A 29 32.38 -18.27 -8.91
N LEU A 30 31.72 -17.15 -8.62
CA LEU A 30 30.74 -17.01 -7.54
C LEU A 30 29.52 -17.91 -7.78
N TRP A 31 29.02 -17.94 -9.02
CA TRP A 31 27.93 -18.84 -9.40
C TRP A 31 28.27 -20.31 -9.15
N PHE A 32 29.45 -20.75 -9.58
CA PHE A 32 29.90 -22.11 -9.32
C PHE A 32 30.06 -22.42 -7.83
N THR A 33 30.59 -21.48 -7.04
CA THR A 33 30.70 -21.64 -5.58
C THR A 33 29.31 -21.80 -4.93
N TYR A 34 28.35 -20.97 -5.33
CA TYR A 34 26.96 -21.06 -4.86
C TYR A 34 26.36 -22.44 -5.20
N MET A 35 26.45 -22.85 -6.47
CA MET A 35 25.91 -24.14 -6.94
C MET A 35 26.61 -25.33 -6.27
N CYS A 36 27.90 -25.27 -5.99
CA CYS A 36 28.63 -26.29 -5.23
C CYS A 36 28.08 -26.44 -3.82
N ASN A 37 27.88 -25.33 -3.11
CA ASN A 37 27.36 -25.35 -1.75
C ASN A 37 25.91 -25.87 -1.70
N LEU A 38 25.09 -25.44 -2.66
CA LEU A 38 23.71 -25.91 -2.82
C LEU A 38 23.68 -27.42 -3.08
N HIS A 39 24.47 -27.89 -4.04
CA HIS A 39 24.56 -29.32 -4.36
C HIS A 39 25.02 -30.13 -3.15
N ARG A 40 26.02 -29.67 -2.40
CA ARG A 40 26.49 -30.36 -1.19
C ARG A 40 25.38 -30.53 -0.14
N ARG A 41 24.56 -29.50 0.09
CA ARG A 41 23.41 -29.55 1.02
C ARG A 41 22.29 -30.47 0.54
N ILE A 42 22.03 -30.48 -0.77
CA ILE A 42 21.02 -31.36 -1.39
C ILE A 42 21.49 -32.81 -1.39
N SER A 43 22.77 -33.07 -1.69
CA SER A 43 23.35 -34.40 -1.68
C SER A 43 23.45 -35.00 -0.28
N SER A 44 23.50 -34.19 0.78
CA SER A 44 23.40 -34.69 2.16
C SER A 44 21.99 -35.14 2.54
N ALA A 45 20.95 -34.82 1.75
CA ALA A 45 19.61 -35.30 2.00
C ALA A 45 19.43 -36.73 1.49
N THR A 46 18.98 -37.60 2.40
CA THR A 46 18.77 -39.03 2.18
C THR A 46 17.59 -39.30 1.24
N THR A 47 16.55 -38.47 1.28
CA THR A 47 15.29 -38.70 0.55
C THR A 47 15.02 -37.62 -0.50
N SER A 48 14.40 -37.98 -1.63
CA SER A 48 13.99 -37.01 -2.68
C SER A 48 13.05 -35.92 -2.15
N GLN A 49 12.13 -36.28 -1.24
CA GLN A 49 11.23 -35.34 -0.59
C GLN A 49 11.98 -34.31 0.28
N GLU A 50 13.00 -34.75 1.02
CA GLU A 50 13.86 -33.85 1.82
C GLU A 50 14.60 -32.85 0.94
N ARG A 51 15.08 -33.28 -0.23
CA ARG A 51 15.73 -32.38 -1.21
C ARG A 51 14.78 -31.29 -1.70
N HIS A 52 13.56 -31.67 -2.05
CA HIS A 52 12.54 -30.73 -2.51
C HIS A 52 12.17 -29.73 -1.41
N TYR A 53 12.00 -30.21 -0.18
CA TYR A 53 11.71 -29.36 0.97
C TYR A 53 12.84 -28.35 1.26
N LEU A 54 14.10 -28.79 1.21
CA LEU A 54 15.25 -27.90 1.39
C LEU A 54 15.33 -26.80 0.31
N LEU A 55 15.02 -27.15 -0.95
CA LEU A 55 14.97 -26.17 -2.04
C LEU A 55 13.85 -25.14 -1.83
N GLN A 56 12.66 -25.58 -1.43
CA GLN A 56 11.54 -24.69 -1.17
C GLN A 56 11.82 -23.74 0.01
N SER A 57 12.40 -24.24 1.11
CA SER A 57 12.71 -23.43 2.28
C SER A 57 13.83 -22.40 2.07
N GLU A 58 14.83 -22.68 1.22
CA GLU A 58 15.80 -21.65 0.78
C GLU A 58 15.10 -20.56 -0.03
N GLN A 59 14.24 -20.93 -0.98
CA GLN A 59 13.51 -19.95 -1.78
C GLN A 59 12.57 -19.09 -0.95
N GLU A 60 11.92 -19.65 0.07
CA GLU A 60 11.06 -18.93 1.00
C GLU A 60 11.85 -17.92 1.83
N ARG A 61 12.96 -18.33 2.44
CA ARG A 61 13.85 -17.43 3.19
C ARG A 61 14.36 -16.27 2.33
N GLU A 62 14.73 -16.54 1.08
CA GLU A 62 15.13 -15.48 0.16
C GLU A 62 13.99 -14.51 -0.21
N ARG A 63 12.73 -14.97 -0.22
CA ARG A 63 11.57 -14.08 -0.45
C ARG A 63 11.35 -13.21 0.77
N GLU A 64 11.42 -13.78 1.97
CA GLU A 64 11.25 -13.04 3.23
C GLU A 64 12.28 -11.91 3.36
N THR A 65 13.56 -12.16 3.04
CA THR A 65 14.61 -11.13 3.10
C THR A 65 14.35 -9.99 2.11
N ARG A 66 13.89 -10.32 0.89
CA ARG A 66 13.49 -9.32 -0.12
C ARG A 66 12.31 -8.48 0.36
N ASP A 67 11.28 -9.11 0.92
CA ASP A 67 10.10 -8.43 1.45
C ASP A 67 10.45 -7.48 2.59
N LEU A 68 11.37 -7.87 3.49
CA LEU A 68 11.85 -7.01 4.57
C LEU A 68 12.59 -5.79 4.03
N LEU A 69 13.48 -5.97 3.05
CA LEU A 69 14.23 -4.89 2.44
C LEU A 69 13.31 -3.92 1.70
N GLN A 70 12.31 -4.44 0.99
CA GLN A 70 11.30 -3.62 0.31
C GLN A 70 10.46 -2.81 1.31
N LYS A 71 10.04 -3.42 2.43
CA LYS A 71 9.35 -2.71 3.52
C LYS A 71 10.21 -1.61 4.11
N GLU A 72 11.50 -1.86 4.33
CA GLU A 72 12.43 -0.86 4.85
C GLU A 72 12.58 0.33 3.89
N GLN A 73 12.73 0.05 2.59
CA GLN A 73 12.78 1.08 1.55
C GLN A 73 11.48 1.90 1.48
N ALA A 74 10.32 1.24 1.57
CA ALA A 74 9.02 1.91 1.57
C ALA A 74 8.87 2.87 2.77
N ILE A 75 9.30 2.44 3.95
CA ILE A 75 9.29 3.29 5.16
C ILE A 75 10.20 4.51 4.99
N LYS A 76 11.39 4.33 4.40
CA LYS A 76 12.32 5.44 4.11
C LYS A 76 11.72 6.42 3.10
N ALA A 77 11.14 5.92 2.01
CA ALA A 77 10.49 6.73 0.99
C ALA A 77 9.31 7.54 1.56
N GLU A 78 8.50 6.94 2.43
CA GLU A 78 7.40 7.65 3.11
C GLU A 78 7.91 8.76 4.03
N ALA A 79 8.98 8.49 4.78
CA ALA A 79 9.60 9.51 5.63
C ALA A 79 10.10 10.70 4.79
N GLN A 80 10.72 10.41 3.64
CA GLN A 80 11.18 11.43 2.69
C GLN A 80 10.02 12.23 2.09
N TYR A 81 8.92 11.58 1.69
CA TYR A 81 7.71 12.24 1.18
C TYR A 81 7.16 13.26 2.18
N TYR A 82 7.13 12.90 3.46
CA TYR A 82 6.71 13.81 4.51
C TYR A 82 7.81 14.77 4.99
N GLY A 83 9.03 14.70 4.45
CA GLY A 83 10.15 15.52 4.89
C GLY A 83 10.53 15.29 6.36
N THR A 84 10.47 14.03 6.82
CA THR A 84 10.84 13.64 8.20
C THR A 84 11.83 12.49 8.22
N SER A 85 12.36 12.17 9.40
CA SER A 85 13.09 10.92 9.60
C SER A 85 12.15 9.74 9.85
N VAL A 86 12.63 8.52 9.59
CA VAL A 86 11.90 7.27 9.90
C VAL A 86 11.47 7.21 11.37
N HIS A 87 12.32 7.68 12.29
CA HIS A 87 12.03 7.69 13.74
C HIS A 87 10.88 8.64 14.14
N THR A 88 10.59 9.64 13.30
CA THR A 88 9.53 10.64 13.56
C THR A 88 8.27 10.39 12.75
N LEU A 89 8.32 9.45 11.79
CA LEU A 89 7.21 9.06 10.91
C LEU A 89 5.94 8.71 11.70
N SER A 90 6.06 7.89 12.74
CA SER A 90 4.92 7.49 13.58
C SER A 90 4.22 8.68 14.25
N ARG A 91 4.99 9.69 14.69
CA ARG A 91 4.43 10.93 15.23
C ARG A 91 3.71 11.72 14.15
N ARG A 92 4.29 11.82 12.95
CA ARG A 92 3.69 12.54 11.82
C ARG A 92 2.40 11.90 11.32
N ARG A 93 2.34 10.57 11.25
CA ARG A 93 1.12 9.81 10.93
C ARG A 93 -0.01 10.13 11.92
N ARG A 94 0.29 10.16 13.22
CA ARG A 94 -0.68 10.51 14.27
C ARG A 94 -1.14 11.97 14.16
N ALA A 95 -0.23 12.90 13.87
CA ALA A 95 -0.58 14.31 13.69
C ALA A 95 -1.55 14.51 12.53
N LYS A 96 -1.26 13.92 11.36
CA LYS A 96 -2.18 13.92 10.21
C LYS A 96 -3.57 13.37 10.57
N GLY A 97 -3.63 12.25 11.28
CA GLY A 97 -4.91 11.68 11.72
C GLY A 97 -5.70 12.65 12.62
N LYS A 98 -5.02 13.31 13.56
CA LYS A 98 -5.65 14.31 14.44
C LYS A 98 -6.14 15.55 13.67
N ASP A 99 -5.39 16.02 12.68
CA ASP A 99 -5.79 17.17 11.88
C ASP A 99 -7.02 16.83 11.03
N VAL A 100 -7.09 15.64 10.44
CA VAL A 100 -8.27 15.16 9.70
C VAL A 100 -9.50 15.07 10.60
N ILE A 101 -9.35 14.53 11.82
CA ILE A 101 -10.46 14.44 12.80
C ILE A 101 -10.92 15.85 13.20
N ARG A 102 -10.00 16.76 13.54
CA ARG A 102 -10.33 18.15 13.87
C ARG A 102 -11.03 18.88 12.73
N HIS A 103 -10.60 18.65 11.49
CA HIS A 103 -11.27 19.23 10.32
C HIS A 103 -12.70 18.69 10.14
N ALA A 104 -12.91 17.38 10.37
CA ALA A 104 -14.24 16.79 10.29
C ALA A 104 -15.17 17.31 11.40
N GLU A 105 -14.68 17.40 12.63
CA GLU A 105 -15.41 17.98 13.78
C GLU A 105 -15.77 19.44 13.52
N LEU A 106 -14.80 20.26 13.10
CA LEU A 106 -15.02 21.67 12.80
C LEU A 106 -16.00 21.87 11.63
N ASN A 107 -15.96 20.98 10.64
CA ASN A 107 -16.94 21.00 9.54
C ASN A 107 -18.35 20.64 10.04
N ALA A 108 -18.50 19.64 10.91
CA ALA A 108 -19.79 19.28 11.50
C ALA A 108 -20.35 20.41 12.40
N GLU A 109 -19.47 21.06 13.17
CA GLU A 109 -19.84 22.23 13.97
C GLU A 109 -20.31 23.39 13.09
N MET A 110 -19.57 23.71 12.02
CA MET A 110 -19.98 24.73 11.05
C MET A 110 -21.33 24.39 10.40
N GLU A 111 -21.52 23.15 9.95
CA GLU A 111 -22.78 22.71 9.36
C GLU A 111 -23.95 22.85 10.33
N SER A 112 -23.74 22.51 11.60
CA SER A 112 -24.74 22.67 12.65
C SER A 112 -25.07 24.15 12.88
N PHE A 113 -24.05 25.01 12.97
CA PHE A 113 -24.23 26.45 13.17
C PHE A 113 -25.06 27.06 12.03
N GLU A 114 -24.70 26.76 10.78
CA GLU A 114 -25.43 27.24 9.61
C GLU A 114 -26.88 26.76 9.59
N LEU A 115 -27.14 25.50 9.98
CA LEU A 115 -28.49 24.96 10.12
C LEU A 115 -29.33 25.71 11.16
N TYR A 116 -28.77 26.00 12.33
CA TYR A 116 -29.48 26.75 13.38
C TYR A 116 -29.71 28.21 12.96
N TYR A 117 -28.69 28.86 12.39
CA TYR A 117 -28.77 30.23 11.90
C TYR A 117 -29.86 30.39 10.82
N ASN A 118 -29.85 29.53 9.80
CA ASN A 118 -30.80 29.61 8.69
C ASN A 118 -32.23 29.19 9.07
N SER A 119 -32.39 28.28 10.04
CA SER A 119 -33.71 27.85 10.52
C SER A 119 -34.36 28.86 11.48
N GLY A 120 -33.60 29.85 11.98
CA GLY A 120 -34.05 30.83 12.95
C GLY A 120 -34.47 30.20 14.28
N VAL A 121 -33.74 29.16 14.70
CA VAL A 121 -33.95 28.40 15.93
C VAL A 121 -32.76 28.65 16.85
N ASN A 122 -33.01 28.88 18.13
CA ASN A 122 -31.92 29.02 19.10
C ASN A 122 -31.28 27.66 19.39
N PHE A 123 -29.96 27.65 19.59
CA PHE A 123 -29.19 26.42 19.81
C PHE A 123 -29.70 25.58 21.01
N ASN A 124 -30.24 26.25 22.02
CA ASN A 124 -30.74 25.62 23.25
C ASN A 124 -32.23 25.21 23.16
N GLU A 125 -32.89 25.43 22.01
CA GLU A 125 -34.32 25.22 21.85
C GLU A 125 -34.64 23.79 21.36
N THR A 126 -35.28 22.98 22.20
CA THR A 126 -35.59 21.56 21.92
C THR A 126 -37.07 21.30 21.64
N SER A 127 -37.84 22.35 21.36
CA SER A 127 -39.28 22.22 21.11
C SER A 127 -39.56 21.40 19.84
N LYS A 128 -40.71 20.70 19.79
CA LYS A 128 -41.15 19.97 18.57
C LYS A 128 -41.24 20.89 17.34
N LYS A 129 -41.50 22.19 17.55
CA LYS A 129 -41.56 23.20 16.49
C LYS A 129 -40.16 23.55 15.99
N ALA A 130 -39.20 23.68 16.90
CA ALA A 130 -37.79 23.91 16.60
C ALA A 130 -37.19 22.76 15.77
N THR A 131 -37.38 21.51 16.20
CA THR A 131 -36.88 20.34 15.44
C THR A 131 -37.47 20.25 14.04
N ARG A 132 -38.74 20.60 13.86
CA ARG A 132 -39.38 20.64 12.53
C ARG A 132 -38.77 21.71 11.61
N LYS A 133 -38.41 22.87 12.14
CA LYS A 133 -37.73 23.93 11.37
C LYS A 133 -36.34 23.50 10.91
N ILE A 134 -35.56 22.91 11.83
CA ILE A 134 -34.21 22.38 11.52
C ILE A 134 -34.30 21.30 10.44
N ARG A 135 -35.26 20.37 10.54
CA ARG A 135 -35.45 19.30 9.54
C ARG A 135 -35.78 19.86 8.16
N LYS A 136 -36.66 20.87 8.10
CA LYS A 136 -37.01 21.55 6.85
C LYS A 136 -35.79 22.22 6.20
N GLU A 137 -34.91 22.79 7.01
CA GLU A 137 -33.68 23.42 6.52
C GLU A 137 -32.66 22.39 6.01
N GLN A 138 -32.54 21.24 6.68
CA GLN A 138 -31.75 20.11 6.18
C GLN A 138 -32.27 19.57 4.84
N GLU A 139 -33.59 19.48 4.66
CA GLU A 139 -34.21 19.03 3.41
C GLU A 139 -33.88 20.00 2.25
N LYS A 140 -33.98 21.33 2.46
CA LYS A 140 -33.57 22.33 1.45
C LYS A 140 -32.10 22.23 1.05
N ARG A 141 -31.20 21.98 2.00
CA ARG A 141 -29.77 21.80 1.70
C ARG A 141 -29.53 20.60 0.80
N LYS A 142 -30.23 19.48 1.05
CA LYS A 142 -30.15 18.27 0.22
C LYS A 142 -30.67 18.53 -1.20
N GLU A 143 -31.75 19.30 -1.35
CA GLU A 143 -32.30 19.70 -2.65
C GLU A 143 -31.32 20.57 -3.45
N LEU A 144 -30.58 21.48 -2.81
CA LEU A 144 -29.55 22.32 -3.46
C LEU A 144 -28.30 21.54 -3.91
N THR A 145 -27.91 20.49 -3.18
CA THR A 145 -26.80 19.60 -3.57
C THR A 145 -27.22 18.40 -4.41
N SER A 146 -28.52 18.21 -4.64
CA SER A 146 -29.08 17.30 -5.65
C SER A 146 -28.89 17.97 -7.00
N ASP A 147 -27.62 18.16 -7.36
CA ASP A 147 -27.24 18.50 -8.70
C ASP A 147 -27.63 17.32 -9.60
N ASP A 148 -28.85 17.39 -10.15
CA ASP A 148 -29.40 16.46 -11.14
C ASP A 148 -28.56 16.44 -12.45
N THR A 149 -27.42 17.16 -12.51
CA THR A 149 -26.47 17.11 -13.63
C THR A 149 -25.46 15.96 -13.57
N LYS A 150 -25.58 15.00 -12.63
CA LYS A 150 -24.70 13.80 -12.65
C LYS A 150 -24.88 12.89 -13.88
N GLU A 151 -25.91 13.11 -14.69
CA GLU A 151 -26.15 12.37 -15.93
C GLU A 151 -25.90 13.26 -17.16
N LEU A 152 -24.68 13.72 -17.37
CA LEU A 152 -24.22 14.19 -18.69
C LEU A 152 -22.69 14.25 -18.71
N GLU A 153 -22.04 13.19 -19.18
CA GLU A 153 -20.95 13.27 -20.16
C GLU A 153 -20.41 11.87 -20.55
N HIS A 154 -21.24 11.05 -21.21
CA HIS A 154 -20.67 10.15 -22.21
C HIS A 154 -20.58 10.93 -23.51
N ARG A 155 -19.40 11.48 -23.82
CA ARG A 155 -19.11 12.11 -25.13
C ARG A 155 -18.52 11.05 -26.07
N PRO A 156 -19.31 10.36 -26.91
CA PRO A 156 -18.82 9.27 -27.77
C PRO A 156 -17.91 9.73 -28.94
N LYS A 157 -17.47 10.99 -28.97
CA LYS A 157 -16.72 11.58 -30.10
C LYS A 157 -15.34 12.14 -29.73
N LYS A 158 -14.77 11.83 -28.57
CA LYS A 158 -13.33 12.07 -28.37
C LYS A 158 -12.54 11.03 -29.17
N ARG A 159 -12.06 11.45 -30.34
CA ARG A 159 -11.06 10.71 -31.12
C ARG A 159 -9.79 10.60 -30.28
N ASN A 160 -9.53 9.43 -29.72
CA ASN A 160 -8.19 9.09 -29.26
C ASN A 160 -7.36 8.73 -30.48
N THR A 161 -6.80 9.74 -31.12
CA THR A 161 -5.75 9.56 -32.14
C THR A 161 -4.49 10.18 -31.57
N ALA A 162 -3.68 9.35 -30.93
CA ALA A 162 -2.28 9.64 -30.70
C ALA A 162 -1.51 8.40 -31.19
N LEU A 163 -0.72 8.62 -32.24
CA LEU A 163 0.30 7.73 -32.78
C LEU A 163 1.39 7.47 -31.75
#